data_AF-A0A0K2AUL0-F1
#
_entry.id   AF-A0A0K2AUL0-F1
#
_cell.length_a   1.000
_cell.length_b   1.000
_cell.length_c   1.000
_cell.angle_alpha   90.00
_cell.angle_beta   90.00
_cell.angle_gamma   90.00
#
_symmetry.space_group_name_H-M   'P 1'
#
loop_
_entity.id
_entity.type
_entity.pdbx_description
1 polymer ?
#
loop_
_entity_poly.entity_id
_entity_poly.type
_entity_poly.pdbx_seq_one_letter_code
_entity_poly.pdbx_strand_id
1 'polypeptide(L)'
;MCPLMRRQWQAGGAIGCPRKGWVLEAVDILTRSLSKAVPINGQMLQYHGRSDRHGQLICWGILFDLMLTSDLLRWHVESGKVVFGINHTLRSFSPEKKKRLDLVLCRPKAGAPVPRRPQTLHTLVDKHGIELTPRQWGLLQDLPVITEGPVGSVLVALEAKACMTEHIKALPRLYDELNSSHQIVHGHSSQALSIGFFMVNAAEEFHSPTNTAKPGPNKHRQPHALRRAVAQVTDLPRRSHHSSQGFDGLGIVVVDMVNDGVSPCTLVTAPPAPAEDDVLHYDSMVQRMAHEYDTRFSMI
;
A
#
# COMPACT_ATOMS: atom_id res chain seq x y z
N MET A 1 -20.73 -22.26 32.37
CA MET A 1 -21.11 -21.10 31.52
C MET A 1 -22.04 -20.21 32.33
N CYS A 2 -21.64 -18.96 32.59
CA CYS A 2 -22.34 -18.05 33.51
C CYS A 2 -23.48 -17.27 32.79
N PRO A 3 -24.71 -17.20 33.32
CA PRO A 3 -25.88 -16.60 32.66
C PRO A 3 -25.84 -15.07 32.45
N LEU A 4 -24.82 -14.37 32.97
CA LEU A 4 -24.73 -12.90 32.93
C LEU A 4 -24.14 -12.33 31.63
N MET A 5 -23.58 -13.16 30.73
CA MET A 5 -23.03 -12.70 29.44
C MET A 5 -24.06 -12.55 28.31
N ARG A 6 -25.34 -12.90 28.51
CA ARG A 6 -26.37 -12.84 27.46
C ARG A 6 -27.13 -11.51 27.35
N ARG A 7 -26.92 -10.53 28.24
CA ARG A 7 -27.74 -9.30 28.27
C ARG A 7 -27.09 -8.03 27.69
N GLN A 8 -25.88 -8.08 27.16
CA GLN A 8 -25.23 -6.92 26.52
C GLN A 8 -25.11 -6.98 24.99
N TRP A 9 -25.61 -8.05 24.36
CA TRP A 9 -25.61 -8.20 22.89
C TRP A 9 -26.93 -7.80 22.20
N GLN A 10 -27.82 -7.07 22.89
CA GLN A 10 -29.11 -6.60 22.36
C GLN A 10 -29.29 -5.07 22.39
N ALA A 11 -28.20 -4.31 22.33
CA ALA A 11 -28.27 -2.90 21.92
C ALA A 11 -27.69 -2.81 20.50
N GLY A 12 -28.58 -2.62 19.52
CA GLY A 12 -28.25 -2.61 18.10
C GLY A 12 -27.29 -1.49 17.73
N GLY A 13 -26.02 -1.84 17.53
CA GLY A 13 -25.16 -1.17 16.56
C GLY A 13 -25.32 -1.92 15.25
N ALA A 14 -25.95 -1.30 14.26
CA ALA A 14 -25.98 -1.83 12.91
C ALA A 14 -24.53 -2.14 12.48
N ILE A 15 -24.27 -3.38 12.07
CA ILE A 15 -23.09 -3.73 11.28
C ILE A 15 -23.20 -2.83 10.05
N GLY A 16 -22.38 -1.77 10.02
CA GLY A 16 -22.46 -0.73 9.02
C GLY A 16 -22.35 -1.35 7.62
N CYS A 17 -23.44 -1.26 6.86
CA CYS A 17 -23.40 -1.36 5.42
C CYS A 17 -22.30 -0.41 4.92
N PRO A 18 -21.45 -0.79 3.94
CA PRO A 18 -20.43 0.11 3.41
C PRO A 18 -21.08 1.44 3.04
N ARG A 19 -20.62 2.53 3.67
CA ARG A 19 -21.15 3.87 3.44
C ARG A 19 -20.96 4.20 1.97
N LYS A 20 -22.04 4.16 1.18
CA LYS A 20 -22.05 4.60 -0.22
C LYS A 20 -21.41 6.00 -0.33
N GLY A 21 -20.34 6.12 -1.12
CA GLY A 21 -19.79 7.41 -1.53
C GLY A 21 -18.46 7.85 -0.90
N TRP A 22 -17.73 6.97 -0.21
CA TRP A 22 -16.36 7.29 0.18
C TRP A 22 -15.44 7.10 -1.04
N VAL A 23 -15.04 8.23 -1.63
CA VAL A 23 -13.93 8.27 -2.58
C VAL A 23 -12.66 7.94 -1.79
N LEU A 24 -11.92 6.92 -2.22
CA LEU A 24 -10.63 6.62 -1.62
C LEU A 24 -9.60 7.68 -2.02
N GLU A 25 -8.75 8.08 -1.08
CA GLU A 25 -7.95 9.30 -1.21
C GLU A 25 -6.51 9.02 -1.68
N ALA A 26 -5.99 7.83 -1.42
CA ALA A 26 -4.57 7.54 -1.57
C ALA A 26 -4.03 7.77 -2.98
N VAL A 27 -4.81 7.45 -4.02
CA VAL A 27 -4.38 7.56 -5.42
C VAL A 27 -4.30 9.03 -5.86
N ASP A 28 -5.27 9.85 -5.44
CA ASP A 28 -5.24 11.30 -5.65
C ASP A 28 -4.06 11.93 -4.89
N ILE A 29 -3.86 11.55 -3.63
CA ILE A 29 -2.73 12.02 -2.82
C ILE A 29 -1.39 11.60 -3.45
N LEU A 30 -1.28 10.36 -3.95
CA LEU A 30 -0.09 9.83 -4.59
C LEU A 30 0.28 10.66 -5.84
N THR A 31 -0.67 10.84 -6.76
CA THR A 31 -0.44 11.56 -8.02
C THR A 31 -0.13 13.04 -7.78
N ARG A 32 -0.83 13.68 -6.84
CA ARG A 32 -0.55 15.06 -6.39
C ARG A 32 0.84 15.19 -5.78
N SER A 33 1.22 14.26 -4.90
CA SER A 33 2.54 14.27 -4.24
C SER A 33 3.68 13.97 -5.22
N LEU A 34 3.46 13.07 -6.19
CA LEU A 34 4.44 12.77 -7.25
C LEU A 34 4.53 13.90 -8.29
N SER A 35 3.51 14.74 -8.44
CA SER A 35 3.58 15.90 -9.33
C SER A 35 4.63 16.93 -8.89
N LYS A 36 5.01 16.93 -7.61
CA LYS A 36 6.00 17.85 -7.06
C LYS A 36 7.39 17.21 -7.02
N ALA A 37 8.36 17.87 -7.65
CA ALA A 37 9.76 17.51 -7.50
C ALA A 37 10.24 17.80 -6.07
N VAL A 38 10.99 16.87 -5.51
CA VAL A 38 11.60 16.98 -4.18
C VAL A 38 13.08 16.65 -4.25
N PRO A 39 13.91 17.07 -3.28
CA PRO A 39 15.30 16.67 -3.25
C PRO A 39 15.44 15.15 -3.00
N ILE A 40 15.90 14.41 -4.01
CA ILE A 40 16.22 12.98 -3.94
C ILE A 40 17.68 12.82 -4.38
N ASN A 41 18.53 12.32 -3.49
CA ASN A 41 19.97 12.14 -3.74
C ASN A 41 20.67 13.42 -4.27
N GLY A 42 20.25 14.59 -3.79
CA GLY A 42 20.80 15.89 -4.20
C GLY A 42 20.25 16.46 -5.52
N GLN A 43 19.28 15.80 -6.15
CA GLN A 43 18.62 16.26 -7.37
C GLN A 43 17.13 16.53 -7.11
N MET A 44 16.57 17.57 -7.72
CA MET A 44 15.13 17.81 -7.68
C MET A 44 14.43 16.87 -8.66
N LEU A 45 13.80 15.83 -8.12
CA LEU A 45 13.16 14.78 -8.90
C LEU A 45 11.77 14.48 -8.36
N GLN A 46 10.84 14.15 -9.25
CA GLN A 46 9.52 13.67 -8.85
C GLN A 46 9.58 12.19 -8.42
N TYR A 47 10.37 11.38 -9.13
CA TYR A 47 10.60 9.96 -8.87
C TYR A 47 12.08 9.56 -9.06
N HIS A 48 12.51 8.60 -8.24
CA HIS A 48 13.79 7.91 -8.41
C HIS A 48 13.65 6.43 -8.03
N GLY A 49 14.00 5.51 -8.93
CA GLY A 49 13.79 4.07 -8.74
C GLY A 49 14.59 3.43 -7.59
N ARG A 50 15.64 4.12 -7.10
CA ARG A 50 16.40 3.73 -5.89
C ARG A 50 15.98 4.47 -4.61
N SER A 51 14.95 5.30 -4.68
CA SER A 51 14.36 5.95 -3.50
C SER A 51 13.10 5.20 -3.10
N ASP A 52 12.89 5.06 -1.79
CA ASP A 52 11.68 4.46 -1.23
C ASP A 52 10.51 5.45 -1.15
N ARG A 53 10.67 6.71 -1.58
CA ARG A 53 9.63 7.74 -1.49
C ARG A 53 8.29 7.28 -2.06
N HIS A 54 8.25 6.76 -3.29
CA HIS A 54 7.00 6.33 -3.91
C HIS A 54 6.31 5.20 -3.11
N GLY A 55 7.09 4.25 -2.58
CA GLY A 55 6.59 3.19 -1.71
C GLY A 55 6.04 3.75 -0.40
N GLN A 56 6.76 4.70 0.22
CA GLN A 56 6.31 5.38 1.44
C GLN A 56 5.01 6.16 1.22
N LEU A 57 4.90 6.91 0.11
CA LEU A 57 3.69 7.68 -0.24
C LEU A 57 2.47 6.75 -0.34
N ILE A 58 2.57 5.66 -1.10
CA ILE A 58 1.43 4.76 -1.26
C ILE A 58 1.15 3.90 -0.03
N CYS A 59 2.18 3.49 0.72
CA CYS A 59 1.98 2.79 1.99
C CYS A 59 1.22 3.66 2.99
N TRP A 60 1.59 4.95 3.08
CA TRP A 60 0.87 5.92 3.87
C TRP A 60 -0.58 6.04 3.41
N GLY A 61 -0.81 6.19 2.09
CA GLY A 61 -2.15 6.31 1.52
C GLY A 61 -3.02 5.07 1.75
N ILE A 62 -2.48 3.87 1.54
CA ILE A 62 -3.20 2.62 1.79
C ILE A 62 -3.55 2.48 3.28
N LEU A 63 -2.63 2.81 4.19
CA LEU A 63 -2.95 2.81 5.62
C LEU A 63 -4.05 3.81 5.96
N PHE A 64 -3.97 5.02 5.40
CA PHE A 64 -4.99 6.05 5.56
C PHE A 64 -6.36 5.56 5.08
N ASP A 65 -6.47 5.04 3.85
CA ASP A 65 -7.72 4.55 3.28
C ASP A 65 -8.24 3.28 4.00
N LEU A 66 -7.36 2.38 4.46
CA LEU A 66 -7.75 1.26 5.31
C LEU A 66 -8.35 1.75 6.63
N MET A 67 -7.76 2.78 7.25
CA MET A 67 -8.32 3.38 8.47
C MET A 67 -9.63 4.12 8.20
N LEU A 68 -9.83 4.74 7.04
CA LEU A 68 -11.12 5.33 6.67
C LEU A 68 -12.19 4.25 6.42
N THR A 69 -11.79 3.09 5.91
CA THR A 69 -12.72 2.01 5.50
C THR A 69 -13.06 1.03 6.62
N SER A 70 -12.11 0.67 7.48
CA SER A 70 -12.27 -0.34 8.54
C SER A 70 -12.52 0.30 9.91
N ASP A 71 -13.76 0.19 10.40
CA ASP A 71 -14.14 0.63 11.75
C ASP A 71 -13.37 -0.15 12.82
N LEU A 72 -13.15 -1.46 12.59
CA LEU A 72 -12.44 -2.31 13.54
C LEU A 72 -10.96 -1.92 13.63
N LEU A 73 -10.30 -1.62 12.51
CA LEU A 73 -8.91 -1.15 12.52
C LEU A 73 -8.78 0.15 13.31
N ARG A 74 -9.70 1.12 13.11
CA ARG A 74 -9.71 2.35 13.92
C ARG A 74 -9.86 2.05 15.39
N TRP A 75 -10.80 1.18 15.77
CA TRP A 75 -10.99 0.78 17.15
C TRP A 75 -9.76 0.08 17.76
N HIS A 76 -9.08 -0.78 16.99
CA HIS A 76 -7.83 -1.40 17.42
C HIS A 76 -6.71 -0.38 17.62
N VAL A 77 -6.62 0.64 16.77
CA VAL A 77 -5.67 1.74 16.92
C VAL A 77 -5.98 2.55 18.19
N GLU A 78 -7.24 2.95 18.39
CA GLU A 78 -7.69 3.67 19.61
C GLU A 78 -7.40 2.89 20.89
N SER A 79 -7.58 1.57 20.83
CA SER A 79 -7.34 0.66 21.96
C SER A 79 -5.86 0.33 22.16
N GLY A 80 -4.94 0.90 21.37
CA GLY A 80 -3.50 0.63 21.45
C GLY A 80 -3.11 -0.80 21.07
N LYS A 81 -4.00 -1.54 20.40
CA LYS A 81 -3.81 -2.93 20.00
C LYS A 81 -2.96 -3.07 18.74
N VAL A 82 -2.93 -2.04 17.90
CA VAL A 82 -2.27 -2.05 16.59
C VAL A 82 -1.33 -0.87 16.44
N VAL A 83 -0.13 -1.16 15.96
CA VAL A 83 0.89 -0.19 15.55
C VAL A 83 1.36 -0.53 14.15
N PHE A 84 2.03 0.41 13.47
CA PHE A 84 2.66 0.15 12.19
C PHE A 84 4.18 0.06 12.28
N GLY A 85 4.80 -0.56 11.27
CA GLY A 85 6.24 -0.52 11.04
C GLY A 85 6.52 -0.27 9.56
N ILE A 86 7.47 0.62 9.26
CA ILE A 86 7.89 0.93 7.89
C ILE A 86 9.14 0.13 7.56
N ASN A 87 9.27 -0.36 6.32
CA ASN A 87 10.48 -0.97 5.81
C ASN A 87 10.97 -2.15 6.69
N HIS A 88 10.05 -2.97 7.20
CA HIS A 88 10.30 -4.01 8.19
C HIS A 88 10.72 -5.34 7.54
N THR A 89 11.71 -6.02 8.13
CA THR A 89 12.18 -7.32 7.61
C THR A 89 11.43 -8.48 8.24
N LEU A 90 10.62 -9.16 7.44
CA LEU A 90 10.02 -10.44 7.80
C LEU A 90 10.97 -11.59 7.49
N ARG A 91 10.79 -12.68 8.24
CA ARG A 91 11.50 -13.96 8.08
C ARG A 91 10.46 -15.07 8.00
N SER A 92 10.59 -15.91 6.97
CA SER A 92 9.82 -17.15 6.86
C SER A 92 10.40 -18.22 7.79
N PHE A 93 9.53 -19.05 8.37
CA PHE A 93 9.94 -20.18 9.21
C PHE A 93 10.58 -21.36 8.43
N SER A 94 10.45 -21.41 7.09
CA SER A 94 11.05 -22.46 6.26
C SER A 94 11.05 -22.09 4.76
N PRO A 95 12.14 -22.31 3.99
CA PRO A 95 13.56 -22.05 4.33
C PRO A 95 13.79 -20.60 4.78
N GLU A 96 14.97 -20.28 5.35
CA GLU A 96 15.35 -18.93 5.84
C GLU A 96 15.39 -17.87 4.73
N LYS A 97 14.22 -17.48 4.25
CA LYS A 97 14.04 -16.35 3.37
C LYS A 97 13.65 -15.16 4.24
N LYS A 98 14.34 -14.05 4.00
CA LYS A 98 14.01 -12.75 4.59
C LYS A 98 13.62 -11.79 3.49
N LYS A 99 12.65 -10.92 3.77
CA LYS A 99 12.28 -9.85 2.87
C LYS A 99 11.92 -8.62 3.67
N ARG A 100 12.37 -7.47 3.17
CA ARG A 100 12.03 -6.16 3.71
C ARG A 100 10.77 -5.70 2.99
N LEU A 101 9.67 -5.57 3.73
CA LEU A 101 8.38 -5.12 3.23
C LEU A 101 8.17 -3.65 3.58
N ASP A 102 7.46 -2.93 2.71
CA ASP A 102 7.35 -1.48 2.78
C ASP A 102 6.52 -1.01 3.99
N LEU A 103 5.46 -1.76 4.33
CA LEU A 103 4.62 -1.49 5.50
C LEU A 103 4.14 -2.78 6.16
N VAL A 104 4.09 -2.78 7.49
CA VAL A 104 3.41 -3.81 8.30
C VAL A 104 2.46 -3.16 9.32
N LEU A 105 1.29 -3.75 9.51
CA LEU A 105 0.42 -3.52 10.67
C LEU A 105 0.54 -4.72 11.61
N CYS A 106 0.72 -4.45 12.90
CA CYS A 106 1.06 -5.48 13.85
C CYS A 106 0.57 -5.17 15.26
N ARG A 107 0.48 -6.23 16.08
CA ARG A 107 0.43 -6.10 17.53
C ARG A 107 1.78 -5.54 18.02
N PRO A 108 1.81 -4.59 18.95
CA PRO A 108 3.06 -4.11 19.52
C PRO A 108 3.78 -5.27 20.24
N LYS A 109 5.10 -5.37 20.04
CA LYS A 109 5.92 -6.38 20.73
C LYS A 109 6.01 -6.07 22.22
N ALA A 110 5.52 -6.99 23.05
CA ALA A 110 5.58 -6.85 24.50
C ALA A 110 7.02 -6.67 25.01
N GLY A 111 7.22 -5.72 25.92
CA GLY A 111 8.51 -5.43 26.54
C GLY A 111 9.55 -4.77 25.63
N ALA A 112 9.21 -4.47 24.37
CA ALA A 112 10.11 -3.74 23.48
C ALA A 112 10.04 -2.23 23.73
N PRO A 113 11.18 -1.51 23.67
CA PRO A 113 11.18 -0.07 23.85
C PRO A 113 10.39 0.62 22.74
N VAL A 114 9.47 1.50 23.12
CA VAL A 114 8.76 2.38 22.20
C VAL A 114 9.74 3.47 21.74
N PRO A 115 9.77 3.84 20.43
CA PRO A 115 10.58 4.95 19.97
C PRO A 115 10.27 6.23 20.76
N ARG A 116 11.30 7.01 21.12
CA ARG A 116 11.12 8.28 21.86
C ARG A 116 10.28 9.31 21.10
N ARG A 117 10.25 9.23 19.77
CA ARG A 117 9.47 10.07 18.86
C ARG A 117 8.85 9.17 17.79
N PRO A 118 7.79 8.42 18.13
CA PRO A 118 7.17 7.52 17.18
C PRO A 118 6.60 8.32 16.01
N GLN A 119 6.75 7.80 14.80
CA GLN A 119 6.12 8.41 13.63
C GLN A 119 4.61 8.14 13.68
N THR A 120 3.81 9.04 13.13
CA THR A 120 2.37 8.88 12.93
C THR A 120 2.04 9.22 11.48
N LEU A 121 0.81 8.94 11.02
CA LEU A 121 0.39 9.43 9.69
C LEU A 121 0.60 10.95 9.57
N HIS A 122 0.32 11.73 10.61
CA HIS A 122 0.55 13.18 10.62
C HIS A 122 2.03 13.54 10.44
N THR A 123 2.95 12.96 11.22
CA THR A 123 4.38 13.31 11.11
C THR A 123 4.99 12.85 9.78
N LEU A 124 4.42 11.83 9.17
CA LEU A 124 4.87 11.30 7.88
C LEU A 124 4.48 12.23 6.72
N VAL A 125 3.46 13.08 6.87
CA VAL A 125 3.07 14.07 5.85
C VAL A 125 4.24 14.99 5.53
N ASP A 126 4.78 15.65 6.56
CA ASP A 126 5.90 16.58 6.41
C ASP A 126 7.17 15.85 5.97
N LYS A 127 7.46 14.70 6.58
CA LYS A 127 8.68 13.94 6.34
C LYS A 127 8.82 13.46 4.89
N HIS A 128 7.70 13.07 4.27
CA HIS A 128 7.72 12.49 2.92
C HIS A 128 7.26 13.49 1.84
N GLY A 129 6.88 14.71 2.24
CA GLY A 129 6.34 15.73 1.34
C GLY A 129 5.04 15.22 0.70
N ILE A 130 4.13 14.72 1.53
CA ILE A 130 2.79 14.29 1.10
C ILE A 130 1.93 15.55 0.95
N GLU A 131 1.36 15.73 -0.22
CA GLU A 131 0.50 16.87 -0.54
C GLU A 131 -0.96 16.49 -0.27
N LEU A 132 -1.57 17.12 0.73
CA LEU A 132 -2.97 16.90 1.12
C LEU A 132 -3.82 18.15 0.84
N THR A 133 -5.04 17.93 0.36
CA THR A 133 -6.07 18.98 0.30
C THR A 133 -6.61 19.30 1.71
N PRO A 134 -7.28 20.45 1.91
CA PRO A 134 -7.93 20.77 3.18
C PRO A 134 -8.94 19.69 3.63
N ARG A 135 -9.66 19.07 2.69
CA ARG A 135 -10.59 17.97 2.99
C ARG A 135 -9.84 16.72 3.49
N GLN A 136 -8.76 16.32 2.82
CA GLN A 136 -7.94 15.18 3.23
C GLN A 136 -7.27 15.41 4.59
N TRP A 137 -6.87 16.65 4.87
CA TRP A 137 -6.42 17.05 6.21
C TRP A 137 -7.49 16.87 7.27
N GLY A 138 -8.74 17.29 7.00
CA GLY A 138 -9.86 17.08 7.92
C GLY A 138 -10.10 15.59 8.20
N LEU A 139 -10.13 14.77 7.14
CA LEU A 139 -10.26 13.31 7.28
C LEU A 139 -9.13 12.70 8.13
N LEU A 140 -7.89 13.15 7.95
CA LEU A 140 -6.75 12.71 8.75
C LEU A 140 -6.85 13.11 10.22
N GLN A 141 -7.37 14.31 10.50
CA GLN A 141 -7.58 14.81 11.86
C GLN A 141 -8.67 14.04 12.61
N ASP A 142 -9.69 13.57 11.89
CA ASP A 142 -10.80 12.79 12.45
C ASP A 142 -10.41 11.33 12.75
N LEU A 143 -9.30 10.83 12.21
CA LEU A 143 -8.81 9.48 12.48
C LEU A 143 -8.08 9.38 13.82
N PRO A 144 -8.19 8.23 14.52
CA PRO A 144 -7.36 7.99 15.68
C PRO A 144 -5.88 7.90 15.30
N VAL A 145 -5.01 8.32 16.20
CA VAL A 145 -3.57 8.40 15.93
C VAL A 145 -2.93 7.02 16.01
N ILE A 146 -2.61 6.44 14.84
CA ILE A 146 -1.73 5.27 14.76
C ILE A 146 -0.27 5.69 14.85
N THR A 147 0.50 4.95 15.65
CA THR A 147 1.93 5.21 15.88
C THR A 147 2.81 4.09 15.33
N GLU A 148 4.00 4.45 14.86
CA GLU A 148 5.07 3.50 14.59
C GLU A 148 5.51 2.84 15.90
N GLY A 149 5.65 1.52 15.89
CA GLY A 149 5.96 0.76 17.09
C GLY A 149 6.79 -0.49 16.83
N PRO A 150 7.25 -1.14 17.92
CA PRO A 150 8.02 -2.37 17.80
C PRO A 150 7.16 -3.49 17.24
N VAL A 151 7.58 -4.08 16.12
CA VAL A 151 6.81 -5.10 15.41
C VAL A 151 6.76 -6.41 16.20
N GLY A 152 5.55 -6.79 16.62
CA GLY A 152 5.24 -8.08 17.27
C GLY A 152 4.58 -9.03 16.28
N SER A 153 3.33 -9.42 16.54
CA SER A 153 2.57 -10.30 15.63
C SER A 153 2.03 -9.50 14.44
N VAL A 154 2.44 -9.88 13.23
CA VAL A 154 2.03 -9.22 11.99
C VAL A 154 0.59 -9.60 11.63
N LEU A 155 -0.23 -8.59 11.38
CA LEU A 155 -1.63 -8.72 10.97
C LEU A 155 -1.80 -8.45 9.49
N VAL A 156 -1.13 -7.40 8.98
CA VAL A 156 -1.13 -7.01 7.57
C VAL A 156 0.29 -6.68 7.17
N ALA A 157 0.68 -7.06 5.95
CA ALA A 157 1.97 -6.71 5.38
C ALA A 157 1.82 -6.35 3.90
N LEU A 158 2.48 -5.29 3.48
CA LEU A 158 2.29 -4.63 2.19
C LEU A 158 3.63 -4.48 1.47
N GLU A 159 3.64 -4.87 0.20
CA GLU A 159 4.74 -4.59 -0.74
C GLU A 159 4.21 -3.68 -1.85
N ALA A 160 4.85 -2.54 -2.04
CA ALA A 160 4.60 -1.59 -3.10
C ALA A 160 5.74 -1.66 -4.13
N LYS A 161 5.37 -1.71 -5.41
CA LYS A 161 6.33 -1.66 -6.52
C LYS A 161 5.87 -0.69 -7.59
N ALA A 162 6.85 -0.11 -8.29
CA ALA A 162 6.62 0.77 -9.42
C ALA A 162 7.38 0.28 -10.65
N CYS A 163 6.74 0.36 -11.80
CA CYS A 163 7.35 0.15 -13.10
C CYS A 163 7.23 1.43 -13.93
N MET A 164 8.27 2.25 -13.88
CA MET A 164 8.27 3.58 -14.52
C MET A 164 8.96 3.60 -15.89
N THR A 165 9.92 2.69 -16.10
CA THR A 165 10.76 2.61 -17.30
C THR A 165 11.07 1.17 -17.67
N GLU A 166 11.42 0.93 -18.94
CA GLU A 166 11.95 -0.35 -19.41
C GLU A 166 11.03 -1.54 -19.05
N HIS A 167 9.71 -1.32 -19.17
CA HIS A 167 8.66 -2.21 -18.65
C HIS A 167 8.95 -3.68 -18.94
N ILE A 168 9.35 -3.99 -20.17
CA ILE A 168 9.62 -5.34 -20.66
C ILE A 168 10.78 -6.03 -19.94
N LYS A 169 11.88 -5.31 -19.67
CA LYS A 169 13.08 -5.89 -19.04
C LYS A 169 12.87 -6.10 -17.54
N ALA A 170 12.04 -5.26 -16.92
CA ALA A 170 11.74 -5.32 -15.50
C ALA A 170 10.76 -6.45 -15.14
N LEU A 171 9.95 -6.97 -16.08
CA LEU A 171 8.85 -7.89 -15.75
C LEU A 171 9.25 -9.17 -15.02
N PRO A 172 10.27 -9.95 -15.43
CA PRO A 172 10.60 -11.19 -14.73
C PRO A 172 11.02 -10.92 -13.28
N ARG A 173 11.86 -9.90 -13.08
CA ARG A 173 12.31 -9.47 -11.76
C ARG A 173 11.15 -8.94 -10.91
N LEU A 174 10.26 -8.15 -11.49
CA LEU A 174 9.08 -7.64 -10.82
C LEU A 174 8.18 -8.78 -10.34
N TYR A 175 7.93 -9.77 -11.21
CA TYR A 175 7.13 -10.94 -10.86
C TYR A 175 7.76 -11.74 -9.73
N ASP A 176 9.06 -12.03 -9.81
CA ASP A 176 9.78 -12.77 -8.77
C ASP A 176 9.79 -12.01 -7.42
N GLU A 177 10.00 -10.69 -7.47
CA GLU A 177 9.96 -9.83 -6.29
C GLU A 177 8.55 -9.81 -5.66
N LEU A 178 7.49 -9.69 -6.45
CA LEU A 178 6.12 -9.69 -5.95
C LEU A 178 5.69 -11.09 -5.46
N ASN A 179 5.93 -12.13 -6.24
CA ASN A 179 5.54 -13.50 -5.89
C ASN A 179 6.24 -14.00 -4.61
N SER A 180 7.47 -13.57 -4.34
CA SER A 180 8.15 -13.89 -3.08
C SER A 180 7.58 -13.12 -1.86
N SER A 181 6.84 -12.03 -2.06
CA SER A 181 6.30 -11.20 -0.97
C SER A 181 5.21 -11.93 -0.20
N HIS A 182 4.16 -12.40 -0.88
CA HIS A 182 3.07 -13.13 -0.21
C HIS A 182 3.57 -14.42 0.45
N GLN A 183 4.54 -15.11 -0.18
CA GLN A 183 5.16 -16.31 0.39
C GLN A 183 5.87 -16.03 1.71
N ILE A 184 6.60 -14.91 1.80
CA ILE A 184 7.25 -14.47 3.06
C ILE A 184 6.21 -14.14 4.11
N VAL A 185 5.15 -13.40 3.76
CA VAL A 185 4.11 -12.99 4.70
C VAL A 185 3.42 -14.21 5.30
N HIS A 186 2.98 -15.13 4.46
CA HIS A 186 2.26 -16.34 4.89
C HIS A 186 3.19 -17.37 5.55
N GLY A 187 4.46 -17.38 5.16
CA GLY A 187 5.52 -18.15 5.83
C GLY A 187 5.93 -17.57 7.19
N HIS A 188 5.66 -16.29 7.46
CA HIS A 188 5.84 -15.64 8.76
C HIS A 188 4.61 -15.80 9.66
N SER A 189 3.40 -15.71 9.10
CA SER A 189 2.15 -15.98 9.80
C SER A 189 1.07 -16.34 8.80
N SER A 190 0.49 -17.54 8.92
CA SER A 190 -0.58 -17.99 8.01
C SER A 190 -1.87 -17.17 8.13
N GLN A 191 -2.01 -16.42 9.22
CA GLN A 191 -3.13 -15.51 9.49
C GLN A 191 -2.91 -14.10 8.95
N ALA A 192 -1.66 -13.70 8.71
CA ALA A 192 -1.37 -12.36 8.21
C ALA A 192 -1.99 -12.17 6.81
N LEU A 193 -2.45 -10.94 6.57
CA LEU A 193 -2.95 -10.49 5.28
C LEU A 193 -1.78 -9.93 4.46
N SER A 194 -1.64 -10.39 3.21
CA SER A 194 -0.65 -9.87 2.27
C SER A 194 -1.29 -8.95 1.23
N ILE A 195 -0.78 -7.72 1.15
CA ILE A 195 -1.19 -6.71 0.17
C ILE A 195 -0.05 -6.51 -0.83
N GLY A 196 -0.37 -6.61 -2.12
CA GLY A 196 0.49 -6.16 -3.21
C GLY A 196 -0.07 -4.88 -3.82
N PHE A 197 0.78 -3.88 -4.02
CA PHE A 197 0.42 -2.68 -4.78
C PHE A 197 1.41 -2.47 -5.91
N PHE A 198 0.88 -2.18 -7.11
CA PHE A 198 1.70 -1.96 -8.29
C PHE A 198 1.32 -0.68 -9.03
N MET A 199 2.28 0.25 -9.13
CA MET A 199 2.15 1.46 -9.94
C MET A 199 2.84 1.27 -11.30
N VAL A 200 2.16 1.59 -12.39
CA VAL A 200 2.71 1.49 -13.75
C VAL A 200 2.63 2.82 -14.45
N ASN A 201 3.73 3.22 -15.09
CA ASN A 201 3.73 4.42 -15.90
C ASN A 201 3.20 4.15 -17.31
N ALA A 202 2.26 4.97 -17.77
CA ALA A 202 1.67 5.00 -19.09
C ALA A 202 2.28 6.06 -20.00
N ALA A 203 3.15 6.94 -19.49
CA ALA A 203 3.77 7.98 -20.30
C ALA A 203 4.51 7.39 -21.51
N GLU A 204 4.37 8.05 -22.67
CA GLU A 204 5.12 7.71 -23.88
C GLU A 204 6.62 8.02 -23.73
N GLU A 205 6.95 8.96 -22.85
CA GLU A 205 8.31 9.40 -22.58
C GLU A 205 8.57 9.45 -21.07
N PHE A 206 9.75 9.01 -20.63
CA PHE A 206 10.16 9.11 -19.23
C PHE A 206 11.63 9.48 -19.05
N HIS A 207 11.89 10.50 -18.25
CA HIS A 207 13.23 10.91 -17.85
C HIS A 207 13.75 10.00 -16.74
N SER A 208 14.55 8.99 -17.11
CA SER A 208 15.14 8.07 -16.14
C SER A 208 16.29 8.73 -15.39
N PRO A 209 16.21 8.85 -14.05
CA PRO A 209 17.28 9.47 -13.27
C PRO A 209 18.55 8.61 -13.21
N THR A 210 18.45 7.33 -13.62
CA THR A 210 19.58 6.40 -13.65
C THR A 210 20.27 6.32 -15.03
N ASN A 211 19.70 6.93 -16.08
CA ASN A 211 20.29 6.91 -17.41
C ASN A 211 21.27 8.09 -17.60
N THR A 212 22.46 7.96 -17.02
CA THR A 212 23.51 8.99 -17.11
C THR A 212 24.31 8.93 -18.41
N ALA A 213 24.32 7.79 -19.10
CA ALA A 213 25.10 7.58 -20.32
C ALA A 213 24.45 8.21 -21.57
N LYS A 214 23.10 8.28 -21.61
CA LYS A 214 22.34 8.95 -22.66
C LYS A 214 21.25 9.80 -22.01
N PRO A 215 21.59 11.00 -21.52
CA PRO A 215 20.63 11.89 -20.88
C PRO A 215 19.54 12.28 -21.89
N GLY A 216 18.29 12.13 -21.48
CA GLY A 216 17.11 12.38 -22.31
C GLY A 216 15.94 11.44 -21.95
N PRO A 217 14.75 11.69 -22.51
CA PRO A 217 13.60 10.83 -22.29
C PRO A 217 13.80 9.45 -22.93
N ASN A 218 13.44 8.41 -22.19
CA ASN A 218 13.29 7.06 -22.73
C ASN A 218 11.90 6.97 -23.36
N LYS A 219 11.82 6.50 -24.60
CA LYS A 219 10.54 6.35 -25.30
C LYS A 219 9.97 4.96 -25.07
N HIS A 220 8.68 4.89 -24.77
CA HIS A 220 7.93 3.66 -24.57
C HIS A 220 6.96 3.44 -25.71
N ARG A 221 6.77 2.18 -26.12
CA ARG A 221 5.74 1.81 -27.10
C ARG A 221 4.41 1.61 -26.38
N GLN A 222 3.65 2.68 -26.20
CA GLN A 222 2.33 2.63 -25.54
C GLN A 222 1.21 2.35 -26.56
N PRO A 223 0.10 1.69 -26.16
CA PRO A 223 -0.15 1.09 -24.85
C PRO A 223 0.42 -0.33 -24.72
N HIS A 224 1.32 -0.76 -25.61
CA HIS A 224 1.85 -2.13 -25.61
C HIS A 224 2.70 -2.43 -24.36
N ALA A 225 3.58 -1.52 -23.94
CA ALA A 225 4.40 -1.67 -22.75
C ALA A 225 3.53 -1.77 -21.48
N LEU A 226 2.56 -0.88 -21.34
CA LEU A 226 1.60 -0.88 -20.24
C LEU A 226 0.78 -2.19 -20.20
N ARG A 227 0.20 -2.62 -21.32
CA ARG A 227 -0.56 -3.90 -21.40
C ARG A 227 0.24 -5.08 -20.86
N ARG A 228 1.52 -5.16 -21.22
CA ARG A 228 2.40 -6.22 -20.75
C ARG A 228 2.68 -6.17 -19.25
N ALA A 229 2.90 -4.97 -18.71
CA ALA A 229 3.13 -4.80 -17.27
C ALA A 229 1.89 -5.16 -16.45
N VAL A 230 0.70 -4.74 -16.90
CA VAL A 230 -0.58 -5.11 -16.27
C VAL A 230 -0.77 -6.62 -16.32
N ALA A 231 -0.63 -7.25 -17.50
CA ALA A 231 -0.79 -8.70 -17.65
C ALA A 231 0.13 -9.51 -16.72
N GLN A 232 1.40 -9.08 -16.55
CA GLN A 232 2.33 -9.75 -15.65
C GLN A 232 1.87 -9.77 -14.19
N VAL A 233 1.21 -8.70 -13.75
CA VAL A 233 0.68 -8.61 -12.38
C VAL A 233 -0.66 -9.33 -12.26
N THR A 234 -1.47 -9.35 -13.31
CA THR A 234 -2.69 -10.17 -13.39
C THR A 234 -2.39 -11.66 -13.23
N ASP A 235 -1.23 -12.13 -13.73
CA ASP A 235 -0.79 -13.54 -13.61
C ASP A 235 -0.31 -13.92 -12.19
N LEU A 236 -0.17 -12.96 -11.26
CA LEU A 236 0.23 -13.28 -9.89
C LEU A 236 -0.87 -14.06 -9.16
N PRO A 237 -0.50 -15.07 -8.35
CA PRO A 237 -1.47 -15.84 -7.61
C PRO A 237 -2.21 -14.96 -6.60
N ARG A 238 -3.52 -15.17 -6.50
CA ARG A 238 -4.40 -14.53 -5.52
C ARG A 238 -4.98 -15.57 -4.61
N ARG A 239 -5.01 -15.26 -3.31
CA ARG A 239 -5.48 -16.15 -2.26
C ARG A 239 -6.99 -15.99 -2.11
N SER A 240 -7.73 -17.07 -2.31
CA SER A 240 -9.18 -17.12 -2.06
C SER A 240 -9.53 -17.72 -0.70
N HIS A 241 -8.66 -18.58 -0.14
CA HIS A 241 -8.83 -19.21 1.16
C HIS A 241 -7.48 -19.45 1.88
N HIS A 242 -7.52 -19.76 3.18
CA HIS A 242 -6.32 -19.89 4.02
C HIS A 242 -5.28 -20.92 3.55
N SER A 243 -5.66 -21.97 2.84
CA SER A 243 -4.73 -22.98 2.29
C SER A 243 -4.14 -22.61 0.93
N SER A 244 -4.68 -21.60 0.25
CA SER A 244 -4.22 -21.18 -1.07
C SER A 244 -3.02 -20.24 -0.99
N GLN A 245 -2.24 -20.19 -2.07
CA GLN A 245 -1.09 -19.31 -2.23
C GLN A 245 -1.51 -18.02 -2.94
N GLY A 246 -0.83 -16.91 -2.63
CA GLY A 246 -1.06 -15.63 -3.30
C GLY A 246 -1.30 -14.46 -2.34
N PHE A 247 -1.46 -13.29 -2.95
CA PHE A 247 -1.86 -12.08 -2.22
C PHE A 247 -3.33 -12.16 -1.79
N ASP A 248 -3.64 -11.65 -0.59
CA ASP A 248 -5.02 -11.50 -0.12
C ASP A 248 -5.70 -10.30 -0.82
N GLY A 249 -4.92 -9.27 -1.18
CA GLY A 249 -5.34 -8.14 -2.02
C GLY A 249 -4.21 -7.67 -2.93
N LEU A 250 -4.55 -7.35 -4.18
CA LEU A 250 -3.60 -6.89 -5.18
C LEU A 250 -4.23 -5.73 -5.95
N GLY A 251 -3.59 -4.57 -5.96
CA GLY A 251 -4.06 -3.37 -6.63
C GLY A 251 -3.07 -2.86 -7.67
N ILE A 252 -3.58 -2.39 -8.80
CA ILE A 252 -2.81 -1.73 -9.86
C ILE A 252 -3.30 -0.30 -10.01
N VAL A 253 -2.36 0.64 -10.04
CA VAL A 253 -2.60 2.05 -10.39
C VAL A 253 -1.76 2.39 -11.60
N VAL A 254 -2.38 3.01 -12.60
CA VAL A 254 -1.68 3.48 -13.79
C VAL A 254 -1.55 4.99 -13.72
N VAL A 255 -0.34 5.51 -13.87
CA VAL A 255 -0.05 6.94 -13.88
C VAL A 255 0.52 7.38 -15.21
N ASP A 256 0.25 8.60 -15.65
CA ASP A 256 1.03 9.26 -16.69
C ASP A 256 2.01 10.21 -16.00
N MET A 257 3.29 9.87 -16.07
CA MET A 257 4.37 10.60 -15.41
C MET A 257 5.61 10.66 -16.31
N VAL A 258 5.99 11.87 -16.71
CA VAL A 258 7.19 12.11 -17.54
C VAL A 258 8.49 12.13 -16.71
N ASN A 259 8.41 12.51 -15.43
CA ASN A 259 9.54 12.64 -14.49
C ASN A 259 10.61 13.67 -14.90
N ASP A 260 10.21 14.74 -15.58
CA ASP A 260 11.07 15.87 -15.98
C ASP A 260 11.24 16.94 -14.88
N GLY A 261 10.56 16.76 -13.74
CA GLY A 261 10.61 17.68 -12.61
C GLY A 261 9.53 18.77 -12.62
N VAL A 262 8.77 18.91 -13.71
CA VAL A 262 7.79 20.01 -13.90
C VAL A 262 6.42 19.53 -14.36
N SER A 263 6.36 18.49 -15.19
CA SER A 263 5.11 17.95 -15.74
C SER A 263 4.37 17.17 -14.65
N PRO A 264 3.07 17.45 -14.40
CA PRO A 264 2.34 16.79 -13.34
C PRO A 264 2.20 15.28 -13.59
N CYS A 265 2.18 14.50 -12.51
CA CYS A 265 1.81 13.09 -12.53
C CYS A 265 0.28 12.99 -12.46
N THR A 266 -0.34 12.27 -13.40
CA THR A 266 -1.80 12.15 -13.48
C THR A 266 -2.24 10.69 -13.43
N LEU A 267 -3.46 10.44 -12.95
CA LEU A 267 -4.07 9.11 -12.94
C LEU A 267 -4.61 8.75 -14.33
N VAL A 268 -4.32 7.54 -14.80
CA VAL A 268 -4.89 6.98 -16.03
C VAL A 268 -5.92 5.92 -15.66
N THR A 269 -7.18 6.15 -16.05
CA THR A 269 -8.30 5.24 -15.81
C THR A 269 -8.76 4.50 -17.07
N ALA A 270 -8.34 4.95 -18.25
CA ALA A 270 -8.65 4.29 -19.50
C ALA A 270 -7.90 2.95 -19.63
N PRO A 271 -8.48 1.94 -20.33
CA PRO A 271 -7.79 0.69 -20.62
C PRO A 271 -6.41 0.94 -21.25
N PRO A 272 -5.38 0.18 -20.85
CA PRO A 272 -5.42 -1.07 -20.07
C PRO A 272 -5.32 -0.89 -18.54
N ALA A 273 -5.57 0.30 -17.99
CA ALA A 273 -5.77 0.42 -16.54
C ALA A 273 -6.95 -0.45 -16.08
N PRO A 274 -6.93 -1.02 -14.86
CA PRO A 274 -8.08 -1.75 -14.32
C PRO A 274 -9.32 -0.84 -14.31
N ALA A 275 -10.45 -1.38 -14.74
CA ALA A 275 -11.74 -0.70 -14.63
C ALA A 275 -12.22 -0.69 -13.16
N GLU A 276 -13.18 0.17 -12.82
CA GLU A 276 -13.68 0.30 -11.44
C GLU A 276 -14.27 -1.00 -10.86
N ASP A 277 -14.81 -1.87 -11.72
CA ASP A 277 -15.34 -3.19 -11.37
C ASP A 277 -14.29 -4.31 -11.39
N ASP A 278 -13.05 -4.00 -11.76
CA ASP A 278 -11.95 -4.96 -11.77
C ASP A 278 -11.47 -5.23 -10.33
N VAL A 279 -11.22 -6.50 -10.05
CA VAL A 279 -10.64 -7.00 -8.80
C VAL A 279 -9.23 -6.49 -8.53
N LEU A 280 -8.52 -6.01 -9.55
CA LEU A 280 -7.21 -5.36 -9.46
C LEU A 280 -7.31 -3.84 -9.35
N HIS A 281 -8.51 -3.25 -9.39
CA HIS A 281 -8.69 -1.84 -9.13
C HIS A 281 -8.29 -1.50 -7.68
N TYR A 282 -7.75 -0.31 -7.47
CA TYR A 282 -7.29 0.14 -6.15
C TYR A 282 -8.41 0.05 -5.10
N ASP A 283 -9.60 0.51 -5.45
CA ASP A 283 -10.75 0.52 -4.54
C ASP A 283 -11.20 -0.89 -4.16
N SER A 284 -11.26 -1.78 -5.14
CA SER A 284 -11.55 -3.20 -4.92
C SER A 284 -10.54 -3.83 -3.96
N MET A 285 -9.25 -3.48 -4.10
CA MET A 285 -8.20 -3.93 -3.18
C MET A 285 -8.47 -3.42 -1.75
N VAL A 286 -8.62 -2.11 -1.54
CA VAL A 286 -8.80 -1.55 -0.19
C VAL A 286 -10.06 -2.08 0.49
N GLN A 287 -11.20 -2.10 -0.21
CA GLN A 287 -12.47 -2.58 0.32
C GLN A 287 -12.38 -4.06 0.74
N ARG A 288 -11.79 -4.89 -0.12
CA ARG A 288 -11.53 -6.31 0.20
C ARG A 288 -10.62 -6.44 1.42
N MET A 289 -9.55 -5.67 1.49
CA MET A 289 -8.58 -5.77 2.59
C MET A 289 -9.16 -5.28 3.92
N ALA A 290 -9.97 -4.23 3.93
CA ALA A 290 -10.71 -3.80 5.10
C ALA A 290 -11.68 -4.89 5.57
N HIS A 291 -12.45 -5.49 4.65
CA HIS A 291 -13.35 -6.58 4.98
C HIS A 291 -12.64 -7.82 5.55
N GLU A 292 -11.53 -8.22 4.94
CA GLU A 292 -10.70 -9.34 5.41
C GLU A 292 -10.11 -9.04 6.79
N TYR A 293 -9.67 -7.80 7.03
CA TYR A 293 -9.18 -7.37 8.33
C TYR A 293 -10.28 -7.47 9.40
N ASP A 294 -11.46 -6.92 9.12
CA ASP A 294 -12.60 -6.89 10.04
C ASP A 294 -13.05 -8.30 10.42
N THR A 295 -13.07 -9.19 9.43
CA THR A 295 -13.48 -10.59 9.64
C THR A 295 -12.43 -11.34 10.44
N ARG A 296 -11.17 -11.27 10.01
CA ARG A 296 -10.09 -12.12 10.51
C ARG A 296 -9.60 -11.72 11.90
N PHE A 297 -9.65 -10.43 12.22
CA PHE A 297 -9.09 -9.90 13.45
C PHE A 297 -10.12 -9.36 14.43
N SER A 298 -11.41 -9.71 14.27
CA SER A 298 -12.51 -9.35 15.18
C SER A 298 -12.28 -9.67 16.67
N MET A 299 -11.36 -10.59 16.97
CA MET A 299 -11.12 -11.11 18.32
C MET A 299 -9.80 -10.64 18.96
N ILE A 300 -9.04 -9.74 18.34
CA ILE A 300 -7.75 -9.26 18.91
C ILE A 300 -7.92 -8.17 19.96
#